data_AF-A0A6J4PU79-F1
#
_entry.id   AF-A0A6J4PU79-F1
#
_cell.length_a   1.000
_cell.length_b   1.000
_cell.length_c   1.000
_cell.angle_alpha   90.00
_cell.angle_beta   90.00
_cell.angle_gamma   90.00
#
_symmetry.space_group_name_H-M   'P 1'
#
loop_
_entity.id
_entity.type
_entity.pdbx_description
1 polymer ?
#
loop_
_entity_poly.entity_id
_entity_poly.type
_entity_poly.pdbx_seq_one_letter_code
_entity_poly.pdbx_strand_id
1 'polypeptide(L)'
;MTMAAYDGSIALLPGGGKTVLWPGRQVTFVHRYSGSAYSMIEWAVAPGVPSPPLHIHRMTDESFYVLDGTFGFQVGERTVDGASGAFFFVPRGTKHTF
;
A
#
# COMPACT_ATOMS: atom_id res chain seq x y z
N MET A 1 -17.02 -4.03 -13.02
CA MET A 1 -17.97 -3.25 -12.21
C MET A 1 -17.63 -1.78 -12.42
N THR A 2 -18.57 -1.00 -12.93
CA THR A 2 -18.36 0.30 -13.57
C THR A 2 -17.96 1.38 -12.56
N MET A 3 -16.87 2.10 -12.83
CA MET A 3 -16.55 3.37 -12.16
C MET A 3 -17.61 4.40 -12.56
N ALA A 4 -18.42 4.86 -11.62
CA ALA A 4 -19.18 6.09 -11.82
C ALA A 4 -18.24 7.27 -11.53
N ALA A 5 -17.89 8.03 -12.57
CA ALA A 5 -17.12 9.26 -12.44
C ALA A 5 -18.11 10.43 -12.31
N TYR A 6 -18.01 11.19 -11.22
CA TYR A 6 -18.67 12.49 -11.07
C TYR A 6 -17.57 13.54 -10.96
N ASP A 7 -17.42 14.46 -11.91
CA ASP A 7 -16.47 15.61 -11.86
C ASP A 7 -15.03 15.27 -11.40
N GLY A 8 -14.45 14.16 -11.90
CA GLY A 8 -13.11 13.71 -11.51
C GLY A 8 -13.04 12.94 -10.17
N SER A 9 -14.17 12.78 -9.49
CA SER A 9 -14.35 11.94 -8.31
C SER A 9 -14.60 10.49 -8.70
N ILE A 10 -14.14 9.56 -7.86
CA ILE A 10 -14.27 8.11 -8.08
C ILE A 10 -14.92 7.50 -6.83
N ALA A 11 -15.96 6.68 -7.03
CA ALA A 11 -16.44 5.73 -6.04
C ALA A 11 -16.00 4.32 -6.46
N LEU A 12 -15.21 3.66 -5.61
CA LEU A 12 -14.79 2.28 -5.82
C LEU A 12 -15.42 1.40 -4.74
N LEU A 13 -16.25 0.44 -5.15
CA LEU A 13 -16.88 -0.51 -4.24
C LEU A 13 -15.93 -1.65 -3.89
N PRO A 14 -16.17 -2.39 -2.78
CA PRO A 14 -15.37 -3.56 -2.41
C PRO A 14 -15.22 -4.53 -3.58
N GLY A 15 -14.00 -5.07 -3.75
CA GLY A 15 -13.64 -5.93 -4.89
C GLY A 15 -13.43 -5.19 -6.21
N GLY A 16 -13.57 -3.86 -6.23
CA GLY A 16 -13.15 -3.01 -7.34
C GLY A 16 -11.63 -2.79 -7.39
N GLY A 17 -11.18 -2.12 -8.44
CA GLY A 17 -9.78 -1.76 -8.64
C GLY A 17 -9.11 -2.68 -9.65
N LYS A 18 -7.87 -2.34 -10.02
CA LYS A 18 -7.06 -3.20 -10.88
C LYS A 18 -6.15 -4.06 -10.02
N THR A 19 -6.39 -5.36 -10.00
CA THR A 19 -5.56 -6.31 -9.26
C THR A 19 -4.48 -6.92 -10.14
N VAL A 20 -3.26 -6.99 -9.61
CA VAL A 20 -2.13 -7.72 -10.18
C VAL A 20 -1.75 -8.83 -9.19
N LEU A 21 -1.61 -10.05 -9.71
CA LEU A 21 -1.26 -11.22 -8.93
C LEU A 21 0.22 -11.58 -9.16
N TRP A 22 0.95 -11.73 -8.06
CA TRP A 22 2.29 -12.30 -8.03
C TRP A 22 2.31 -13.48 -7.06
N PRO A 23 3.29 -14.39 -7.17
CA PRO A 23 3.41 -15.49 -6.21
C PRO A 23 3.42 -14.97 -4.76
N GLY A 24 2.41 -15.36 -3.99
CA GLY A 24 2.24 -14.95 -2.59
C GLY A 24 1.87 -13.48 -2.35
N ARG A 25 1.60 -12.68 -3.39
CA ARG A 25 1.19 -11.27 -3.26
C ARG A 25 0.02 -10.96 -4.20
N GLN A 26 -0.99 -10.31 -3.67
CA GLN A 26 -2.07 -9.69 -4.43
C GLN A 26 -2.01 -8.19 -4.20
N VAL A 27 -1.87 -7.42 -5.28
CA VAL A 27 -1.76 -5.95 -5.23
C VAL A 27 -2.92 -5.34 -6.00
N THR A 28 -3.79 -4.62 -5.31
CA THR A 28 -4.95 -3.95 -5.91
C THR A 28 -4.71 -2.45 -5.96
N PHE A 29 -4.68 -1.88 -7.16
CA PHE A 29 -4.61 -0.44 -7.36
C PHE A 29 -6.03 0.15 -7.22
N VAL A 30 -6.27 0.81 -6.09
CA VAL A 30 -7.54 1.46 -5.71
C VAL A 30 -7.64 2.83 -6.37
N HIS A 31 -6.56 3.61 -6.33
CA HIS A 31 -6.49 4.94 -6.95
C HIS A 31 -5.08 5.19 -7.51
N ARG A 32 -4.97 5.37 -8.83
CA ARG A 32 -3.71 5.71 -9.50
C ARG A 32 -3.97 6.26 -10.91
N TYR A 33 -3.60 7.51 -11.16
CA TYR A 33 -3.54 8.07 -12.51
C TYR A 33 -2.47 9.17 -12.60
N SER A 34 -2.11 9.56 -13.82
CA SER A 34 -1.08 10.58 -14.04
C SER A 34 -1.52 11.94 -13.50
N GLY A 35 -0.69 12.55 -12.64
CA GLY A 35 -0.98 13.85 -12.03
C GLY A 35 -1.88 13.80 -10.79
N SER A 36 -2.27 12.62 -10.30
CA SER A 36 -2.94 12.52 -8.99
C SER A 36 -1.99 12.95 -7.87
N ALA A 37 -2.53 13.60 -6.83
CA ALA A 37 -1.74 14.05 -5.69
C ALA A 37 -1.22 12.88 -4.83
N TYR A 38 -1.89 11.73 -4.90
CA TYR A 38 -1.52 10.50 -4.20
C TYR A 38 -1.93 9.27 -4.99
N SER A 39 -1.51 8.10 -4.51
CA SER A 39 -2.03 6.80 -4.96
C SER A 39 -2.48 5.98 -3.76
N MET A 40 -3.50 5.14 -3.95
CA MET A 40 -3.97 4.19 -2.95
C MET A 40 -3.85 2.78 -3.52
N ILE A 41 -3.20 1.91 -2.76
CA ILE A 41 -2.87 0.54 -3.15
C ILE A 41 -3.16 -0.35 -1.94
N GLU A 42 -3.88 -1.44 -2.17
CA GLU A 42 -4.09 -2.48 -1.18
C GLU A 42 -3.12 -3.64 -1.45
N TRP A 43 -2.45 -4.10 -0.38
CA TRP A 43 -1.54 -5.22 -0.41
C TRP A 43 -2.10 -6.37 0.43
N ALA A 44 -2.25 -7.54 -0.18
CA ALA A 44 -2.47 -8.80 0.53
C ALA A 44 -1.26 -9.70 0.26
N VAL A 45 -0.49 -10.01 1.31
CA VAL A 45 0.78 -10.73 1.20
C VAL A 45 0.73 -11.95 2.11
N ALA A 46 1.11 -13.11 1.58
CA ALA A 46 1.16 -14.33 2.36
C ALA A 46 2.29 -14.27 3.41
N PRO A 47 2.12 -14.91 4.58
CA PRO A 47 3.16 -14.96 5.60
C PRO A 47 4.51 -15.45 5.06
N GLY A 48 5.59 -14.78 5.47
CA GLY A 48 6.96 -15.14 5.06
C GLY A 48 7.36 -14.70 3.65
N VAL A 49 6.49 -13.99 2.92
CA VAL A 49 6.80 -13.45 1.60
C VAL A 49 7.27 -12.00 1.74
N PRO A 50 8.59 -11.70 1.63
CA PRO A 50 9.08 -10.33 1.78
C PRO A 50 8.64 -9.48 0.58
N SER A 51 8.03 -8.32 0.80
CA SER A 51 7.61 -7.44 -0.29
C SER A 51 7.15 -6.07 0.18
N PRO A 52 7.64 -4.97 -0.42
CA PRO A 52 8.75 -4.87 -1.38
C PRO A 52 10.12 -5.09 -0.71
N PRO A 53 11.26 -5.19 -1.43
CA PRO A 53 12.58 -5.12 -0.79
C PRO A 53 12.80 -3.78 -0.07
N LEU A 54 13.75 -3.74 0.87
CA LEU A 54 14.16 -2.50 1.55
C LEU A 54 14.54 -1.42 0.52
N HIS A 55 13.83 -0.29 0.54
CA HIS A 55 13.97 0.76 -0.46
C HIS A 55 13.71 2.16 0.11
N ILE A 56 13.89 3.18 -0.73
CA ILE A 56 13.69 4.59 -0.39
C ILE A 56 12.88 5.27 -1.50
N HIS A 57 11.82 5.96 -1.11
CA HIS A 57 11.14 6.93 -1.97
C HIS A 57 11.81 8.31 -1.84
N ARG A 58 12.33 8.87 -2.95
CA ARG A 58 13.00 10.19 -2.92
C ARG A 58 12.04 11.37 -2.99
N MET A 59 10.86 11.16 -3.58
CA MET A 59 9.93 12.24 -3.94
C MET A 59 8.54 12.08 -3.32
N THR A 60 8.27 10.97 -2.66
CA THR A 60 6.95 10.62 -2.13
C THR A 60 7.08 10.19 -0.68
N ASP A 61 6.17 10.68 0.15
CA ASP A 61 5.92 10.09 1.46
C ASP A 61 5.02 8.87 1.23
N GLU A 62 5.08 7.89 2.13
CA GLU A 62 4.24 6.69 2.08
C GLU A 62 3.64 6.41 3.45
N SER A 63 2.41 5.89 3.46
CA SER A 63 1.75 5.49 4.69
C SER A 63 1.13 4.12 4.54
N PHE A 64 1.20 3.32 5.60
CA PHE A 64 0.62 1.99 5.68
C PHE A 64 -0.42 1.96 6.79
N TYR A 65 -1.54 1.30 6.52
CA TYR A 65 -2.55 0.99 7.52
C TYR A 65 -2.89 -0.49 7.40
N VAL A 66 -2.68 -1.25 8.48
CA VAL A 66 -2.89 -2.70 8.45
C VAL A 66 -4.38 -2.97 8.58
N LEU A 67 -4.98 -3.53 7.53
CA LEU A 67 -6.40 -3.87 7.51
C LEU A 67 -6.71 -5.19 8.22
N ASP A 68 -5.89 -6.21 8.00
CA ASP A 68 -6.04 -7.55 8.58
C ASP A 68 -4.68 -8.22 8.77
N GLY A 69 -4.58 -9.13 9.74
CA GLY A 69 -3.36 -9.85 10.07
C GLY A 69 -2.28 -9.00 10.77
N THR A 70 -1.04 -9.45 10.67
CA THR A 70 0.15 -8.80 11.24
C THR A 70 1.27 -8.76 10.21
N PHE A 71 1.89 -7.59 10.06
CA PHE A 71 3.00 -7.33 9.15
C PHE A 71 4.23 -6.87 9.92
N GLY A 72 5.42 -7.30 9.50
CA GLY A 72 6.68 -6.85 10.06
C GLY A 72 7.23 -5.67 9.27
N PHE A 73 7.13 -4.45 9.80
CA PHE A 73 7.62 -3.25 9.13
C PHE A 73 9.04 -2.93 9.55
N GLN A 74 9.90 -2.57 8.59
CA GLN A 74 11.09 -1.78 8.88
C GLN A 74 10.83 -0.33 8.45
N VAL A 75 11.01 0.62 9.37
CA VAL A 75 10.95 2.07 9.10
C VAL A 75 12.21 2.74 9.66
N GLY A 76 13.04 3.22 8.75
CA GLY A 76 14.42 3.63 9.04
C GLY A 76 15.23 2.44 9.58
N GLU A 77 15.75 2.60 10.78
CA GLU A 77 16.56 1.58 11.47
C GLU A 77 15.74 0.74 12.48
N ARG A 78 14.42 0.96 12.55
CA ARG A 78 13.54 0.25 13.50
C ARG A 78 12.71 -0.80 12.79
N THR A 79 12.59 -1.98 13.41
CA THR A 79 11.66 -3.03 13.00
C THR A 79 10.55 -3.16 14.03
N VAL A 80 9.30 -3.22 13.58
CA VAL A 80 8.10 -3.28 14.42
C VAL A 80 7.05 -4.16 13.74
N ASP A 81 6.47 -5.10 14.50
CA ASP A 81 5.29 -5.84 14.06
C ASP A 81 4.03 -4.99 14.25
N GLY A 82 3.30 -4.75 13.17
CA GLY A 82 2.03 -4.03 13.15
C GLY A 82 0.87 -4.98 12.90
N ALA A 83 0.01 -5.16 13.91
CA ALA A 83 -1.26 -5.88 13.76
C ALA A 83 -2.35 -4.97 13.14
N SER A 84 -3.52 -5.52 12.86
CA SER A 84 -4.67 -4.77 12.33
C SER A 84 -4.97 -3.52 13.14
N GLY A 85 -5.15 -2.38 12.45
CA GLY A 85 -5.28 -1.05 13.06
C GLY A 85 -3.97 -0.31 13.31
N ALA A 86 -2.81 -0.95 13.12
CA ALA A 86 -1.53 -0.25 13.17
C ALA A 86 -1.37 0.68 11.95
N PHE A 87 -0.80 1.86 12.22
CA PHE A 87 -0.48 2.87 11.21
C PHE A 87 1.02 3.16 11.22
N PHE A 88 1.60 3.25 10.03
CA PHE A 88 2.99 3.65 9.82
C PHE A 88 3.03 4.80 8.82
N PHE A 89 3.76 5.86 9.16
CA PHE A 89 4.07 6.93 8.22
C PHE A 89 5.57 6.92 7.94
N VAL A 90 5.92 6.97 6.67
CA VAL A 90 7.29 6.95 6.17
C VAL A 90 7.54 8.22 5.36
N PRO A 91 8.25 9.21 5.92
CA PRO A 91 8.65 10.39 5.19
C PRO A 91 9.58 10.02 4.03
N ARG A 92 9.48 10.74 2.91
CA ARG A 92 10.42 10.66 1.78
C ARG A 92 11.86 10.71 2.28
N GLY A 93 12.73 9.94 1.65
CA GLY A 93 14.13 9.78 2.05
C GLY A 93 14.37 8.72 3.13
N THR A 94 13.32 8.16 3.73
CA THR A 94 13.44 7.12 4.76
C THR A 94 13.47 5.72 4.15
N LYS A 95 14.42 4.88 4.58
CA LYS A 95 14.46 3.45 4.19
C LYS A 95 13.31 2.70 4.82
N HIS A 96 12.63 1.83 4.06
CA HIS A 96 11.54 1.04 4.60
C HIS A 96 11.22 -0.22 3.78
N THR A 97 10.54 -1.17 4.43
CA THR A 97 9.95 -2.41 3.88
C THR A 97 8.84 -2.90 4.79
N PHE A 98 8.02 -3.84 4.31
CA PHE A 98 7.08 -4.63 5.12
C PHE A 98 7.02 -6.10 4.68
#